data_AF-A0A845WXI2-F1
#
_entry.id   AF-A0A845WXI2-F1
#
_cell.length_a   1.000
_cell.length_b   1.000
_cell.length_c   1.000
_cell.angle_alpha   90.00
_cell.angle_beta   90.00
_cell.angle_gamma   90.00
#
_symmetry.space_group_name_H-M   'P 1'
#
loop_
_entity.id
_entity.type
_entity.pdbx_description
1 polymer ?
#
loop_
_entity_poly.entity_id
_entity_poly.type
_entity_poly.pdbx_seq_one_letter_code
_entity_poly.pdbx_strand_id
1 'polypeptide(L)'
;MQRIITFLLGFCLGVFTIYELDRFPLNRVHDGFGRINLPIGKRITLISTSPNTRARVFIIEQRFMFRSIELRLQKKGENTISIFIAETKDPPGAERVIWSKDSSKFILLGRNFYGIESYPEQFRSQNGELLYVLYNLNANQKYCHQPDIPDNNCLPLPSSILDEFREDSGTSSLNGSF
;
A
#
# COMPACT_ATOMS: atom_id res chain seq x y z
N MET A 1 62.99 20.04 18.09
CA MET A 1 62.45 21.06 17.15
C MET A 1 61.78 20.29 16.02
N GLN A 2 60.46 20.05 16.00
CA GLN A 2 59.36 21.00 15.84
C GLN A 2 59.36 21.66 14.44
N ARG A 3 58.60 21.09 13.48
CA ARG A 3 57.37 21.71 12.96
C ARG A 3 56.62 20.79 11.98
N ILE A 4 55.34 20.68 12.28
CA ILE A 4 54.20 20.25 11.45
C ILE A 4 54.00 21.26 10.33
N ILE A 5 53.79 20.82 9.07
CA ILE A 5 52.82 21.43 8.14
C ILE A 5 52.12 20.32 7.35
N THR A 6 50.81 20.32 7.52
CA THR A 6 49.74 19.53 6.89
C THR A 6 49.36 20.10 5.52
N PHE A 7 49.12 19.26 4.51
CA PHE A 7 48.17 19.49 3.42
C PHE A 7 47.80 18.12 2.81
N LEU A 8 46.76 17.43 3.31
CA LEU A 8 45.40 17.42 2.76
C LEU A 8 45.32 17.13 1.25
N LEU A 9 45.43 15.84 0.89
CA LEU A 9 44.85 15.29 -0.33
C LEU A 9 43.61 14.48 0.08
N GLY A 10 42.50 15.19 0.19
CA GLY A 10 41.17 14.62 0.42
C GLY A 10 40.52 14.17 -0.88
N PHE A 11 39.69 13.13 -0.74
CA PHE A 11 38.38 12.97 -1.38
C PHE A 11 38.30 13.10 -2.90
N CYS A 12 38.09 11.99 -3.61
CA CYS A 12 37.14 11.86 -4.74
C CYS A 12 37.14 10.46 -5.38
N LEU A 13 37.16 9.39 -4.60
CA LEU A 13 36.55 8.12 -5.02
C LEU A 13 35.38 7.88 -4.10
N GLY A 14 34.30 8.61 -4.40
CA GLY A 14 32.99 8.39 -3.84
C GLY A 14 32.54 7.00 -4.23
N VAL A 15 32.94 6.02 -3.42
CA VAL A 15 32.17 4.81 -3.19
C VAL A 15 30.80 5.32 -2.77
N PHE A 16 29.90 5.49 -3.72
CA PHE A 16 28.47 5.49 -3.45
C PHE A 16 28.15 4.06 -2.99
N THR A 17 28.52 3.75 -1.75
CA THR A 17 27.75 2.81 -0.94
C THR A 17 26.38 3.45 -0.85
N ILE A 18 25.54 3.10 -1.82
CA ILE A 18 24.10 3.17 -1.65
C ILE A 18 23.85 2.25 -0.47
N TYR A 19 23.76 2.84 0.72
CA TYR A 19 23.13 2.17 1.84
C TYR A 19 21.66 2.04 1.43
N GLU A 20 21.33 0.96 0.73
CA GLU A 20 19.99 0.43 0.81
C GLU A 20 19.76 0.17 2.30
N LEU A 21 18.95 1.02 2.91
CA LEU A 21 18.32 0.77 4.21
C LEU A 21 17.38 -0.43 4.05
N ASP A 22 17.95 -1.61 3.80
CA ASP A 22 17.26 -2.87 3.55
C ASP A 22 16.96 -3.59 4.87
N ARG A 23 16.87 -2.84 5.96
CA ARG A 23 16.69 -3.38 7.31
C ARG A 23 15.76 -2.50 8.12
N PHE A 24 14.48 -2.52 7.74
CA PHE A 24 13.50 -2.80 8.79
C PHE A 24 13.50 -4.32 8.93
N PRO A 25 14.24 -4.92 9.88
CA PRO A 25 13.84 -6.23 10.31
C PRO A 25 12.44 -6.01 10.88
N LEU A 26 11.41 -6.42 10.13
CA LEU A 26 10.11 -6.75 10.69
C LEU A 26 10.39 -7.92 11.64
N ASN A 27 10.95 -7.57 12.80
CA ASN A 27 11.31 -8.43 13.88
C ASN A 27 10.01 -9.04 14.36
N ARG A 28 9.73 -10.25 13.85
CA ARG A 28 8.70 -11.20 14.29
C ARG A 28 7.64 -10.56 15.19
N VAL A 29 6.74 -9.78 14.60
CA VAL A 29 5.55 -9.38 15.33
C VAL A 29 4.72 -10.66 15.49
N HIS A 30 4.62 -11.16 16.72
CA HIS A 30 3.71 -12.26 17.06
C HIS A 30 2.27 -11.71 17.09
N ASP A 31 1.71 -11.40 15.91
CA ASP A 31 0.37 -10.83 15.75
C ASP A 31 -0.70 -11.88 15.39
N GLY A 32 -0.34 -13.16 15.41
CA GLY A 32 -1.22 -14.28 15.06
C GLY A 32 -1.49 -14.43 13.55
N PHE A 33 -0.94 -13.55 12.71
CA PHE A 33 -1.00 -13.70 11.24
C PHE A 33 0.17 -14.51 10.69
N GLY A 34 1.23 -14.73 11.48
CA GLY A 34 2.43 -15.43 11.02
C GLY A 34 3.39 -14.52 10.24
N ARG A 35 4.41 -15.14 9.64
CA ARG A 35 5.49 -14.41 8.97
C ARG A 35 5.11 -14.02 7.54
N ILE A 36 5.51 -12.82 7.14
CA ILE A 36 5.48 -12.39 5.74
C ILE A 36 6.86 -12.66 5.15
N ASN A 37 6.97 -13.62 4.25
CA ASN A 37 8.21 -13.88 3.52
C ASN A 37 8.22 -13.00 2.26
N LEU A 38 9.17 -12.07 2.19
CA LEU A 38 9.39 -11.22 1.01
C LEU A 38 10.65 -11.70 0.27
N PRO A 39 10.57 -11.94 -1.05
CA PRO A 39 11.75 -12.08 -1.89
C PRO A 39 12.64 -10.83 -1.86
N ILE A 40 13.91 -11.00 -2.24
CA ILE A 40 14.86 -9.88 -2.45
C ILE A 40 14.29 -8.90 -3.47
N GLY A 41 14.47 -7.60 -3.23
CA GLY A 41 13.97 -6.52 -4.11
C GLY A 41 12.48 -6.21 -3.96
N LYS A 42 11.81 -6.77 -2.94
CA LYS A 42 10.45 -6.41 -2.55
C LYS A 42 10.41 -5.73 -1.19
N ARG A 43 9.58 -4.69 -1.06
CA ARG A 43 9.43 -3.91 0.17
C ARG A 43 7.95 -3.72 0.52
N ILE A 44 7.57 -3.97 1.77
CA ILE A 44 6.25 -3.56 2.26
C ILE A 44 6.24 -2.05 2.46
N THR A 45 5.27 -1.39 1.86
CA THR A 45 5.08 0.07 1.94
C THR A 45 3.92 0.44 2.86
N LEU A 46 2.93 -0.45 2.99
CA LEU A 46 1.77 -0.26 3.85
C LEU A 46 1.32 -1.60 4.42
N ILE A 47 0.92 -1.60 5.69
CA ILE A 47 0.18 -2.69 6.35
C ILE A 47 -1.08 -2.07 6.95
N SER A 48 -2.23 -2.67 6.69
CA SER A 48 -3.51 -2.26 7.27
C SER A 48 -4.28 -3.47 7.79
N THR A 49 -4.64 -3.43 9.06
CA THR A 49 -5.35 -4.52 9.75
C THR A 49 -6.84 -4.19 9.81
N SER A 50 -7.69 -5.19 9.58
CA SER A 50 -9.14 -5.02 9.69
C SER A 50 -9.55 -4.63 11.11
N PRO A 51 -10.66 -3.91 11.30
CA PRO A 51 -11.15 -3.50 12.62
C PRO A 51 -11.29 -4.66 13.61
N ASN A 52 -11.75 -5.84 13.15
CA ASN A 52 -11.87 -7.04 13.98
C ASN A 52 -10.57 -7.83 14.16
N THR A 53 -9.45 -7.37 13.58
CA THR A 53 -8.12 -8.01 13.59
C THR A 53 -8.07 -9.42 13.00
N ARG A 54 -9.06 -9.84 12.20
CA ARG A 54 -9.08 -11.18 11.58
C ARG A 54 -8.38 -11.22 10.21
N ALA A 55 -8.21 -10.07 9.58
CA ALA A 55 -7.55 -9.91 8.31
C ALA A 55 -6.54 -8.77 8.37
N ARG A 56 -5.52 -8.83 7.51
CA ARG A 56 -4.67 -7.70 7.19
C ARG A 56 -4.39 -7.68 5.70
N VAL A 57 -4.20 -6.49 5.17
CA VAL A 57 -3.69 -6.28 3.83
C VAL A 57 -2.36 -5.58 3.90
N PHE A 58 -1.54 -5.80 2.88
CA PHE A 58 -0.28 -5.10 2.74
C PHE A 58 0.01 -4.82 1.29
N ILE A 59 0.64 -3.68 1.06
CA ILE A 59 1.12 -3.25 -0.25
C ILE A 59 2.61 -3.55 -0.30
N ILE A 60 3.01 -4.27 -1.34
CA ILE A 60 4.40 -4.65 -1.60
C ILE A 60 4.85 -3.96 -2.87
N GLU A 61 5.84 -3.09 -2.75
CA GLU A 61 6.58 -2.55 -3.88
C GLU A 61 7.56 -3.59 -4.42
N GLN A 62 7.65 -3.72 -5.75
CA GLN A 62 8.63 -4.54 -6.46
C GLN A 62 9.47 -3.65 -7.37
N ARG A 63 10.81 -3.81 -7.36
CA ARG A 63 11.76 -2.92 -8.07
C ARG A 63 12.69 -3.63 -9.06
N PHE A 64 12.29 -4.76 -9.63
CA PHE A 64 13.23 -5.60 -10.40
C PHE A 64 13.50 -5.11 -11.84
N MET A 65 12.50 -4.61 -12.57
CA MET A 65 12.67 -4.01 -13.91
C MET A 65 11.74 -2.82 -14.12
N PHE A 66 10.50 -2.96 -13.67
CA PHE A 66 9.54 -1.85 -13.54
C PHE A 66 9.14 -1.74 -12.08
N ARG A 67 8.71 -0.55 -11.68
CA ARG A 67 8.10 -0.37 -10.37
C ARG A 67 6.65 -0.84 -10.45
N SER A 68 6.35 -1.91 -9.72
CA SER A 68 4.99 -2.39 -9.55
C SER A 68 4.65 -2.47 -8.08
N ILE A 69 3.36 -2.38 -7.79
CA ILE A 69 2.85 -2.69 -6.47
C ILE A 69 1.98 -3.94 -6.52
N GLU A 70 2.03 -4.71 -5.44
CA GLU A 70 1.22 -5.89 -5.23
C GLU A 70 0.45 -5.73 -3.93
N LEU A 71 -0.86 -5.75 -4.02
CA LEU A 71 -1.76 -5.79 -2.88
C LEU A 71 -2.00 -7.25 -2.49
N ARG A 72 -1.69 -7.60 -1.25
CA ARG A 72 -1.94 -8.92 -0.70
C ARG A 72 -2.89 -8.88 0.49
N LEU A 73 -3.67 -9.95 0.64
CA LEU A 73 -4.55 -10.19 1.78
C LEU A 73 -4.03 -11.40 2.56
N GLN A 74 -4.07 -11.31 3.88
CA GLN A 74 -3.82 -12.43 4.77
C GLN A 74 -4.87 -12.48 5.87
N LYS A 75 -5.61 -13.58 5.95
CA LYS A 75 -6.51 -13.90 7.07
C LYS A 75 -5.72 -14.65 8.15
N LYS A 76 -6.10 -14.50 9.43
CA LYS A 76 -5.44 -15.20 10.54
C LYS A 76 -5.51 -16.71 10.34
N GLY A 77 -4.37 -17.39 10.44
CA GLY A 77 -4.27 -18.84 10.25
C GLY A 77 -4.32 -19.30 8.79
N GLU A 78 -4.44 -18.39 7.82
CA GLU A 78 -4.51 -18.71 6.40
C GLU A 78 -3.26 -18.24 5.64
N ASN A 79 -3.09 -18.80 4.44
CA ASN A 79 -2.05 -18.36 3.51
C ASN A 79 -2.34 -16.95 2.98
N THR A 80 -1.28 -16.24 2.64
CA THR A 80 -1.38 -14.95 1.97
C THR A 80 -1.82 -15.14 0.52
N ILE A 81 -2.76 -14.33 0.05
CA ILE A 81 -3.21 -14.32 -1.35
C ILE A 81 -2.92 -12.97 -2.00
N SER A 82 -2.59 -13.00 -3.30
CA SER A 82 -2.42 -11.79 -4.11
C SER A 82 -3.78 -11.34 -4.63
N ILE A 83 -4.14 -10.08 -4.38
CA ILE A 83 -5.44 -9.52 -4.76
C ILE A 83 -5.34 -8.72 -6.05
N PHE A 84 -4.31 -7.89 -6.14
CA PHE A 84 -4.16 -6.91 -7.22
C PHE A 84 -2.68 -6.59 -7.45
N ILE A 85 -2.31 -6.42 -8.72
CA ILE A 85 -0.97 -6.00 -9.14
C ILE A 85 -1.15 -4.88 -10.16
N ALA A 86 -0.39 -3.81 -10.00
CA ALA A 86 -0.37 -2.72 -10.97
C ALA A 86 1.03 -2.10 -11.07
N GLU A 87 1.35 -1.56 -12.24
CA GLU A 87 2.52 -0.73 -12.43
C GLU A 87 2.29 0.65 -11.79
N THR A 88 3.36 1.31 -11.37
CA THR A 88 3.31 2.67 -10.83
C THR A 88 4.53 3.48 -11.31
N LYS A 89 4.34 4.77 -11.59
CA LYS A 89 5.44 5.67 -12.00
C LYS A 89 6.15 6.26 -10.79
N ASP A 90 5.36 6.65 -9.78
CA ASP A 90 5.84 7.39 -8.64
C ASP A 90 6.21 6.47 -7.48
N PRO A 91 7.00 6.96 -6.52
CA PRO A 91 7.26 6.19 -5.31
C PRO A 91 5.95 5.87 -4.57
N PRO A 92 5.82 4.65 -4.04
CA PRO A 92 4.70 4.28 -3.19
C PRO A 92 4.74 5.09 -1.88
N GLY A 93 3.57 5.30 -1.30
CA GLY A 93 3.36 6.08 -0.07
C GLY A 93 2.15 7.01 -0.13
N ALA A 94 1.54 7.17 -1.30
CA ALA A 94 0.27 7.90 -1.45
C ALA A 94 -0.95 6.96 -1.41
N GLU A 95 -0.74 5.65 -1.23
CA GLU A 95 -1.81 4.68 -1.14
C GLU A 95 -2.36 4.58 0.28
N ARG A 96 -3.68 4.38 0.39
CA ARG A 96 -4.35 4.09 1.65
C ARG A 96 -5.31 2.93 1.48
N VAL A 97 -5.44 2.16 2.55
CA VAL A 97 -6.47 1.11 2.67
C VAL A 97 -7.49 1.57 3.69
N ILE A 98 -8.76 1.54 3.30
CA ILE A 98 -9.88 1.79 4.20
C ILE A 98 -10.69 0.51 4.33
N TRP A 99 -10.93 0.08 5.56
CA TRP A 99 -11.77 -1.07 5.86
C TRP A 99 -13.20 -0.62 6.11
N SER A 100 -14.17 -1.45 5.71
CA SER A 100 -15.54 -1.29 6.20
C SER A 100 -15.58 -1.57 7.71
N LYS A 101 -16.51 -0.92 8.41
CA LYS A 101 -16.67 -1.05 9.87
C LYS A 101 -16.88 -2.50 10.33
N ASP A 102 -17.65 -3.27 9.58
CA ASP A 102 -17.92 -4.68 9.83
C ASP A 102 -16.76 -5.62 9.43
N SER A 103 -15.66 -5.07 8.90
CA SER A 103 -14.50 -5.81 8.39
C SER A 103 -14.80 -6.76 7.22
N SER A 104 -15.95 -6.63 6.56
CA SER A 104 -16.33 -7.49 5.43
C SER A 104 -15.73 -7.04 4.10
N LYS A 105 -15.29 -5.79 4.00
CA LYS A 105 -14.72 -5.20 2.79
C LYS A 105 -13.52 -4.32 3.11
N PHE A 106 -12.71 -4.07 2.10
CA PHE A 106 -11.77 -2.94 2.11
C PHE A 106 -11.68 -2.32 0.72
N ILE A 107 -11.28 -1.06 0.68
CA ILE A 107 -10.91 -0.35 -0.54
C ILE A 107 -9.43 0.05 -0.53
N LEU A 108 -8.83 0.07 -1.70
CA LEU A 108 -7.51 0.65 -1.98
C LEU A 108 -7.70 1.96 -2.73
N LEU A 109 -7.20 3.04 -2.14
CA LEU A 109 -7.15 4.37 -2.75
C LEU A 109 -5.70 4.79 -2.98
N GLY A 110 -5.44 5.65 -3.96
CA GLY A 110 -4.12 6.23 -4.19
C GLY A 110 -4.13 7.34 -5.25
N ARG A 111 -2.97 7.94 -5.54
CA ARG A 111 -2.86 9.05 -6.51
C ARG A 111 -1.98 8.75 -7.73
N ASN A 112 -1.26 7.64 -7.73
CA ASN A 112 -0.01 7.51 -8.50
C ASN A 112 0.02 6.32 -9.48
N PHE A 113 -1.09 5.62 -9.65
CA PHE A 113 -1.13 4.48 -10.57
C PHE A 113 -1.29 4.96 -12.02
N TYR A 114 -0.94 4.11 -12.98
CA TYR A 114 -1.12 4.42 -14.40
C TYR A 114 -2.61 4.61 -14.78
N GLY A 115 -2.86 5.40 -15.83
CA GLY A 115 -4.18 5.52 -16.49
C GLY A 115 -5.11 6.62 -15.99
N ILE A 116 -4.67 7.49 -15.07
CA ILE A 116 -5.50 8.47 -14.33
C ILE A 116 -6.30 9.45 -15.20
N GLU A 117 -5.84 9.74 -16.41
CA GLU A 117 -6.40 10.79 -17.27
C GLU A 117 -7.80 10.48 -17.79
N SER A 118 -8.23 9.22 -17.80
CA SER A 118 -9.55 8.79 -18.26
C SER A 118 -10.49 8.29 -17.15
N TYR A 119 -10.13 8.47 -15.88
CA TYR A 119 -10.95 7.97 -14.76
C TYR A 119 -12.20 8.84 -14.53
N PRO A 120 -13.39 8.24 -14.42
CA PRO A 120 -14.60 8.97 -14.06
C PRO A 120 -14.48 9.64 -12.69
N GLU A 121 -14.89 10.91 -12.60
CA GLU A 121 -14.83 11.72 -11.37
C GLU A 121 -15.53 11.07 -10.17
N GLN A 122 -16.56 10.24 -10.41
CA GLN A 122 -17.28 9.51 -9.36
C GLN A 122 -16.42 8.52 -8.56
N PHE A 123 -15.23 8.14 -9.06
CA PHE A 123 -14.29 7.26 -8.36
C PHE A 123 -13.14 8.04 -7.69
N ARG A 124 -13.18 9.38 -7.75
CA ARG A 124 -12.27 10.24 -7.01
C ARG A 124 -12.86 10.59 -5.64
N SER A 125 -12.05 10.39 -4.61
CA SER A 125 -12.31 10.93 -3.29
C SER A 125 -12.17 12.46 -3.28
N GLN A 126 -12.67 13.11 -2.23
CA GLN A 126 -12.52 14.56 -2.04
C GLN A 126 -11.06 15.05 -2.01
N ASN A 127 -10.12 14.16 -1.67
CA ASN A 127 -8.69 14.46 -1.61
C ASN A 127 -7.98 14.21 -2.95
N GLY A 128 -8.73 13.97 -4.04
CA GLY A 128 -8.20 13.67 -5.36
C GLY A 128 -7.60 12.27 -5.50
N GLU A 129 -7.74 11.40 -4.51
CA GLU A 129 -7.31 10.00 -4.60
C GLU A 129 -8.35 9.19 -5.36
N LEU A 130 -7.88 8.27 -6.20
CA LEU A 130 -8.70 7.37 -6.98
C LEU A 130 -8.91 6.04 -6.26
N LEU A 131 -10.12 5.49 -6.40
CA LEU A 131 -10.44 4.12 -6.01
C LEU A 131 -9.89 3.14 -7.04
N TYR A 132 -9.02 2.23 -6.61
CA TYR A 132 -8.44 1.20 -7.48
C TYR A 132 -9.06 -0.15 -7.30
N VAL A 133 -9.26 -0.55 -6.04
CA VAL A 133 -9.74 -1.88 -5.69
C VAL A 133 -10.80 -1.74 -4.61
N LEU A 134 -11.91 -2.45 -4.77
CA LEU A 134 -12.79 -2.87 -3.70
C LEU A 134 -12.67 -4.38 -3.58
N TYR A 135 -12.49 -4.89 -2.37
CA TYR A 135 -12.47 -6.32 -2.12
C TYR A 135 -13.51 -6.69 -1.07
N ASN A 136 -14.37 -7.64 -1.41
CA ASN A 136 -15.37 -8.22 -0.51
C ASN A 136 -14.87 -9.57 0.00
N LEU A 137 -14.55 -9.64 1.30
CA LEU A 137 -13.97 -10.81 1.95
C LEU A 137 -14.97 -11.97 2.06
N ASN A 138 -16.26 -11.65 2.21
CA ASN A 138 -17.32 -12.64 2.37
C ASN A 138 -17.61 -13.34 1.05
N ALA A 139 -17.70 -12.57 -0.04
CA ALA A 139 -17.96 -13.10 -1.36
C ALA A 139 -16.68 -13.58 -2.08
N ASN A 140 -15.49 -13.29 -1.54
CA ASN A 140 -14.21 -13.49 -2.20
C ASN A 140 -14.18 -12.84 -3.60
N GLN A 141 -14.72 -11.63 -3.69
CA GLN A 141 -14.87 -10.89 -4.94
C GLN A 141 -14.01 -9.64 -4.91
N LYS A 142 -13.34 -9.37 -6.02
CA LYS A 142 -12.61 -8.14 -6.24
C LYS A 142 -13.25 -7.35 -7.36
N TYR A 143 -13.33 -6.07 -7.14
CA TYR A 143 -13.76 -5.08 -8.10
C TYR A 143 -12.61 -4.12 -8.30
N CYS A 144 -12.28 -3.82 -9.53
CA CYS A 144 -11.21 -2.89 -9.83
C CYS A 144 -11.49 -2.18 -11.13
N HIS A 145 -10.83 -1.04 -11.31
CA HIS A 145 -10.68 -0.49 -12.63
C HIS A 145 -9.72 -1.35 -13.42
N GLN A 146 -10.04 -1.53 -14.70
CA GLN A 146 -9.38 -2.43 -15.61
C GLN A 146 -7.85 -2.33 -15.45
N PRO A 147 -7.20 -3.36 -14.90
CA PRO A 147 -5.76 -3.32 -14.70
C PRO A 147 -5.05 -3.33 -16.05
N ASP A 148 -3.90 -2.65 -16.16
CA ASP A 148 -3.04 -2.72 -17.35
C ASP A 148 -2.65 -4.17 -17.70
N ILE A 149 -2.65 -5.04 -16.70
CA ILE A 149 -2.52 -6.49 -16.82
C ILE A 149 -3.92 -7.11 -16.68
N PRO A 150 -4.55 -7.63 -17.74
CA PRO A 150 -5.91 -8.12 -17.69
C PRO A 150 -6.05 -9.23 -16.63
N ASP A 151 -6.91 -8.97 -15.65
CA ASP A 151 -7.29 -9.92 -14.62
C ASP A 151 -8.74 -10.34 -14.84
N ASN A 152 -8.93 -11.55 -15.36
CA ASN A 152 -10.25 -12.08 -15.70
C ASN A 152 -11.19 -12.22 -14.49
N ASN A 153 -10.67 -12.08 -13.26
CA ASN A 153 -11.45 -12.18 -12.04
C ASN A 153 -11.83 -10.82 -11.46
N CYS A 154 -11.58 -9.73 -12.19
CA CYS A 154 -11.93 -8.40 -11.72
C CYS A 154 -13.28 -7.90 -12.25
N LEU A 155 -14.19 -7.63 -11.33
CA LEU A 155 -15.49 -7.06 -11.63
C LEU A 155 -15.40 -5.53 -11.75
N PRO A 156 -16.29 -4.88 -12.53
CA PRO A 156 -16.33 -3.42 -12.60
C PRO A 156 -16.73 -2.82 -11.25
N LEU A 157 -16.09 -1.73 -10.85
CA LEU A 157 -16.41 -1.03 -9.61
C LEU A 157 -17.84 -0.47 -9.61
N PRO A 158 -18.64 -0.72 -8.56
CA PRO A 158 -19.97 -0.14 -8.45
C PRO A 158 -19.87 1.37 -8.22
N SER A 159 -20.72 2.15 -8.89
CA SER A 159 -20.66 3.62 -8.87
C SER A 159 -20.96 4.25 -7.50
N SER A 160 -21.71 3.57 -6.63
CA SER A 160 -22.10 4.05 -5.30
C SER A 160 -21.14 3.68 -4.17
N ILE A 161 -20.00 3.04 -4.49
CA ILE A 161 -19.15 2.46 -3.45
C ILE A 161 -18.47 3.50 -2.57
N LEU A 162 -18.10 4.66 -3.13
CA LEU A 162 -17.43 5.68 -2.34
C LEU A 162 -18.34 6.26 -1.27
N ASP A 163 -19.66 6.29 -1.50
CA ASP A 163 -20.62 6.79 -0.52
C ASP A 163 -20.68 5.87 0.71
N GLU A 164 -20.62 4.54 0.52
CA GLU A 164 -20.55 3.54 1.61
C GLU A 164 -19.33 3.78 2.53
N PHE A 165 -18.22 4.25 1.98
CA PHE A 165 -16.99 4.51 2.74
C PHE A 165 -16.85 5.97 3.22
N ARG A 166 -17.76 6.86 2.82
CA ARG A 166 -17.69 8.31 3.11
C ARG A 166 -18.44 8.69 4.38
N GLU A 167 -19.61 8.09 4.60
CA GLU A 167 -20.47 8.39 5.75
C GLU A 167 -19.75 8.21 7.10
N ASP A 168 -18.77 7.32 7.17
CA ASP A 168 -18.03 7.03 8.41
C ASP A 168 -16.89 8.01 8.74
N SER A 169 -16.55 8.95 7.83
CA SER A 169 -15.50 9.96 8.06
C SER A 169 -16.02 11.26 8.67
N GLY A 170 -17.35 11.41 8.82
CA GLY A 170 -18.00 12.59 9.35
C GLY A 170 -18.43 12.45 10.81
N THR A 171 -17.87 13.29 11.68
CA THR A 171 -18.36 13.65 13.04
C THR A 171 -18.15 12.66 14.18
N SER A 172 -16.90 12.46 14.61
CA SER A 172 -16.61 12.46 16.06
C SER A 172 -16.35 13.90 16.50
N SER A 173 -17.41 14.66 16.77
CA SER A 173 -17.28 15.90 17.53
C SER A 173 -16.80 15.55 18.94
N LEU A 174 -15.50 15.71 19.17
CA LEU A 174 -14.91 15.76 20.51
C LEU A 174 -15.42 17.04 21.20
N ASN A 175 -16.64 16.99 21.74
CA ASN A 175 -17.06 17.89 22.81
C ASN A 175 -16.40 17.40 24.11
N GLY A 176 -15.09 17.62 24.21
CA GLY A 176 -14.36 17.58 25.48
C GLY A 176 -14.23 19.01 25.99
N SER A 177 -15.22 19.46 26.76
CA SER A 177 -15.08 20.67 27.57
C SER A 177 -14.02 20.43 28.62
N PHE A 178 -12.94 21.22 28.59
CA PHE A 178 -12.09 21.46 29.74
C PHE A 178 -12.72 22.52 30.62
#